data_AF-J3MDK1-F1
#
_entry.id   AF-J3MDK1-F1
#
_cell.length_a   1.000
_cell.length_b   1.000
_cell.length_c   1.000
_cell.angle_alpha   90.00
_cell.angle_beta   90.00
_cell.angle_gamma   90.00
#
_symmetry.space_group_name_H-M   'P 1'
#
loop_
_entity.id
_entity.type
_entity.pdbx_description
1 polymer ?
#
loop_
_entity_poly.entity_id
_entity_poly.type
_entity_poly.pdbx_seq_one_letter_code
_entity_poly.pdbx_strand_id
1 'polypeptide(L)'
;MAYLSLSQVPEELSSGAHLNKGNIYVGKTTPPAVVRLFRKKFREDLSLFLALRAQELVSGGRMVLTFLGRKSAEMLSHGDVGSMWELLAQALAILVQKGRVKGRDLTAFNLPFYAPSVEEVTELVEESGLFDVDHTGVFESTWDPHDDSAAGDDDEVADCARSAENVAYCSIRAVVEPLIAGHFGEGIVDELFEVYGTVVAEHLSKGRAMYPVIDVSLKLKGRLSSRIQHSDSRTVSTIPFLLLKKL
;
A
#
# COMPACT_ATOMS: atom_id res chain seq x y z
N MET A 1 5.45 6.19 -6.73
CA MET A 1 4.72 4.99 -6.27
C MET A 1 4.03 5.33 -4.96
N ALA A 2 2.73 5.06 -4.83
CA ALA A 2 2.03 5.25 -3.56
C ALA A 2 2.09 3.94 -2.77
N TYR A 3 2.58 4.00 -1.53
CA TYR A 3 2.38 2.93 -0.56
C TYR A 3 0.96 3.01 -0.06
N LEU A 4 0.31 1.87 0.21
CA LEU A 4 -0.96 1.92 0.91
C LEU A 4 -0.68 2.25 2.38
N SER A 5 -0.77 3.55 2.66
CA SER A 5 -0.52 4.13 3.98
C SER A 5 -1.78 3.97 4.83
N LEU A 6 -1.60 3.41 6.00
CA LEU A 6 -2.61 3.41 7.05
C LEU A 6 -2.69 4.81 7.66
N SER A 7 -3.88 5.18 8.11
CA SER A 7 -4.12 6.44 8.81
C SER A 7 -3.28 6.56 10.09
N GLN A 8 -3.00 5.43 10.74
CA GLN A 8 -2.12 5.31 11.90
C GLN A 8 -1.68 3.86 12.09
N VAL A 9 -0.59 3.65 12.83
CA VAL A 9 -0.23 2.33 13.37
C VAL A 9 -1.37 1.85 14.30
N PRO A 10 -1.76 0.57 14.26
CA PRO A 10 -2.77 0.04 15.18
C PRO A 10 -2.48 0.41 16.65
N GLU A 11 -3.49 0.93 17.36
CA GLU A 11 -3.34 1.49 18.71
C GLU A 11 -2.83 0.46 19.72
N GLU A 12 -3.17 -0.81 19.51
CA GLU A 12 -2.75 -1.93 20.35
C GLU A 12 -1.23 -2.21 20.22
N LEU A 13 -0.58 -1.75 19.15
CA LEU A 13 0.88 -1.76 19.00
C LEU A 13 1.51 -0.52 19.63
N SER A 14 0.89 0.65 19.42
CA SER A 14 1.35 1.92 19.99
C SER A 14 1.28 1.94 21.53
N SER A 15 0.32 1.22 22.11
CA SER A 15 0.17 1.04 23.56
C SER A 15 1.10 -0.01 24.17
N GLY A 16 1.85 -0.75 23.34
CA GLY A 16 2.75 -1.81 23.79
C GLY A 16 2.05 -3.09 24.24
N ALA A 17 0.73 -3.23 24.04
CA ALA A 17 -0.03 -4.43 24.38
C ALA A 17 0.40 -5.64 23.52
N HIS A 18 0.84 -5.38 22.28
CA HIS A 18 1.50 -6.33 21.41
C HIS A 18 2.84 -5.78 20.91
N LEU A 19 3.87 -6.62 20.83
CA LEU A 19 5.21 -6.24 20.39
C LEU A 19 5.57 -6.92 19.07
N ASN A 20 5.98 -6.14 18.07
CA ASN A 20 6.55 -6.65 16.81
C ASN A 20 8.07 -6.79 16.96
N LYS A 21 8.51 -7.70 17.85
CA LYS A 21 9.92 -7.81 18.24
C LYS A 21 10.83 -8.01 17.02
N GLY A 22 11.74 -7.06 16.81
CA GLY A 22 12.75 -7.14 15.76
C GLY A 22 12.26 -6.82 14.35
N ASN A 23 10.99 -6.45 14.16
CA ASN A 23 10.49 -5.98 12.87
C ASN A 23 9.85 -4.60 13.01
N ILE A 24 9.96 -3.81 11.95
CA ILE A 24 9.30 -2.51 11.84
C ILE A 24 8.07 -2.57 10.92
N TYR A 25 7.80 -3.73 10.33
CA TYR A 25 6.70 -3.98 9.39
C TYR A 25 6.17 -5.40 9.62
N VAL A 26 5.07 -5.76 8.97
CA VAL A 26 4.57 -7.14 8.98
C VAL A 26 5.49 -8.04 8.17
N GLY A 27 6.31 -8.83 8.86
CA GLY A 27 7.27 -9.77 8.28
C GLY A 27 7.08 -11.19 8.81
N LYS A 28 7.98 -12.10 8.44
CA LYS A 28 7.87 -13.55 8.73
C LYS A 28 7.77 -13.89 10.22
N THR A 29 8.49 -13.14 11.04
CA THR A 29 8.56 -13.36 12.49
C THR A 29 7.50 -12.56 13.25
N THR A 30 6.67 -11.78 12.54
CA THR A 30 5.60 -11.00 13.15
C THR A 30 4.52 -11.92 13.71
N PRO A 31 4.11 -11.77 14.98
CA PRO A 31 3.09 -12.61 15.57
C PRO A 31 1.74 -12.51 14.81
N PRO A 32 0.98 -13.61 14.66
CA PRO A 32 -0.31 -13.58 13.97
C PRO A 32 -1.33 -12.58 14.55
N ALA A 33 -1.22 -12.27 15.84
CA ALA A 33 -2.05 -11.22 16.47
C ALA A 33 -1.75 -9.84 15.87
N VAL A 34 -0.48 -9.51 15.66
CA VAL A 34 -0.04 -8.24 15.06
C VAL A 34 -0.48 -8.15 13.61
N VAL A 35 -0.32 -9.23 12.84
CA VAL A 35 -0.82 -9.34 11.46
C VAL A 35 -2.31 -9.00 11.38
N ARG A 36 -3.13 -9.55 12.29
CA ARG A 36 -4.57 -9.26 12.34
C ARG A 36 -4.89 -7.80 12.64
N LEU A 37 -4.10 -7.15 13.50
CA LEU A 37 -4.30 -5.72 13.82
C LEU A 37 -4.05 -4.83 12.60
N PHE A 38 -2.94 -5.07 11.88
CA PHE A 38 -2.65 -4.36 10.63
C PHE A 38 -3.73 -4.61 9.58
N ARG A 39 -4.17 -5.87 9.41
CA ARG A 39 -5.24 -6.22 8.47
C ARG A 39 -6.56 -5.55 8.84
N LYS A 40 -6.94 -5.53 10.12
CA LYS A 40 -8.14 -4.85 10.60
C LYS A 40 -8.07 -3.35 10.27
N LYS A 41 -6.96 -2.71 10.58
CA LYS A 41 -6.76 -1.28 10.35
C LYS A 41 -6.81 -0.92 8.86
N PHE A 42 -6.19 -1.75 8.01
CA PHE A 42 -6.30 -1.65 6.57
C PHE A 42 -7.76 -1.67 6.08
N ARG A 43 -8.55 -2.64 6.56
CA ARG A 43 -9.96 -2.77 6.17
C ARG A 43 -10.75 -1.52 6.55
N GLU A 44 -10.59 -1.03 7.78
CA GLU A 44 -11.27 0.18 8.26
C GLU A 44 -10.93 1.40 7.40
N ASP A 45 -9.64 1.61 7.14
CA ASP A 45 -9.16 2.78 6.40
C ASP A 45 -9.57 2.73 4.92
N LEU A 46 -9.49 1.55 4.27
CA LEU A 46 -9.91 1.42 2.87
C LEU A 46 -11.43 1.55 2.72
N SER A 47 -12.22 0.94 3.63
CA SER A 47 -13.68 1.09 3.60
C SER A 47 -14.10 2.55 3.78
N LEU A 48 -13.47 3.27 4.71
CA LEU A 48 -13.72 4.70 4.89
C LEU A 48 -13.33 5.51 3.64
N PHE A 49 -12.17 5.22 3.06
CA PHE A 49 -11.73 5.86 1.82
C PHE A 49 -12.74 5.66 0.68
N LEU A 50 -13.20 4.43 0.45
CA LEU A 50 -14.21 4.12 -0.57
C LEU A 50 -15.52 4.87 -0.31
N ALA A 51 -15.99 4.90 0.94
CA ALA A 51 -17.21 5.61 1.31
C ALA A 51 -17.12 7.13 1.08
N LEU A 52 -15.97 7.74 1.34
CA LEU A 52 -15.73 9.16 1.06
C LEU A 52 -15.66 9.42 -0.44
N ARG A 53 -14.90 8.61 -1.20
CA ARG A 53 -14.79 8.75 -2.66
C ARG A 53 -16.12 8.57 -3.38
N ALA A 54 -17.00 7.70 -2.87
CA ALA A 54 -18.34 7.51 -3.43
C ALA A 54 -19.24 8.74 -3.30
N GLN A 55 -19.01 9.61 -2.32
CA GLN A 55 -19.76 10.86 -2.15
C GLN A 55 -19.26 11.97 -3.09
N GLU A 56 -17.97 11.94 -3.44
CA GLU A 56 -17.32 12.94 -4.28
C GLU A 56 -17.43 12.63 -5.78
N LEU A 57 -17.48 11.34 -6.14
CA LEU A 57 -17.56 10.91 -7.53
C LEU A 57 -18.96 11.12 -8.13
N VAL A 58 -18.98 11.59 -9.38
CA VAL A 58 -20.20 11.68 -10.18
C VAL A 58 -20.72 10.29 -10.54
N SER A 59 -22.02 10.17 -10.86
CA SER A 59 -22.61 8.90 -11.29
C SER A 59 -21.90 8.35 -12.53
N GLY A 60 -21.46 7.08 -12.45
CA GLY A 60 -20.66 6.45 -13.51
C GLY A 60 -19.20 6.89 -13.55
N GLY A 61 -18.76 7.73 -12.61
CA GLY A 61 -17.37 8.12 -12.42
C GLY A 61 -16.49 6.91 -12.11
N ARG A 62 -15.20 7.02 -12.44
CA ARG A 62 -14.21 5.95 -12.27
C ARG A 62 -13.06 6.42 -11.40
N MET A 63 -12.43 5.48 -10.73
CA MET A 63 -11.23 5.68 -9.92
C MET A 63 -10.26 4.56 -10.22
N VAL A 64 -8.98 4.88 -10.36
CA VAL A 64 -7.91 3.89 -10.48
C VAL A 64 -7.06 3.99 -9.22
N LEU A 65 -6.87 2.86 -8.56
CA LEU A 65 -6.00 2.73 -7.39
C LEU A 65 -4.76 1.95 -7.80
N THR A 66 -3.59 2.48 -7.47
CA THR A 66 -2.31 1.82 -7.72
C THR A 66 -1.46 1.88 -6.46
N PHE A 67 -1.10 0.73 -5.92
CA PHE A 67 -0.29 0.64 -4.70
C PHE A 67 0.55 -0.64 -4.68
N LEU A 68 1.60 -0.61 -3.86
CA LEU A 68 2.39 -1.81 -3.58
C LEU A 68 1.55 -2.84 -2.84
N GLY A 69 1.60 -4.08 -3.31
CA GLY A 69 0.81 -5.18 -2.77
C GLY A 69 1.64 -6.43 -2.51
N ARG A 70 0.97 -7.58 -2.59
CA ARG A 70 1.60 -8.91 -2.59
C ARG A 70 0.92 -9.82 -3.60
N LYS A 71 1.70 -10.72 -4.21
CA LYS A 71 1.19 -11.71 -5.18
C LYS A 71 0.43 -12.84 -4.50
N SER A 72 0.90 -13.25 -3.32
CA SER A 72 0.33 -14.36 -2.58
C SER A 72 -0.75 -13.87 -1.60
N ALA A 73 -1.82 -14.66 -1.45
CA ALA A 73 -2.74 -14.49 -0.33
C ALA A 73 -2.01 -14.64 1.02
N GLU A 74 -0.92 -15.42 1.06
CA GLU A 74 -0.06 -15.58 2.23
C GLU A 74 0.81 -14.34 2.45
N MET A 75 0.61 -13.67 3.58
CA MET A 75 1.33 -12.45 3.95
C MET A 75 2.83 -12.64 4.23
N LEU A 76 3.31 -13.89 4.35
CA LEU A 76 4.65 -14.22 4.85
C LEU A 76 5.57 -14.81 3.76
N SER A 77 5.17 -14.76 2.48
CA SER A 77 5.97 -15.28 1.37
C SER A 77 7.26 -14.47 1.12
N HIS A 78 8.30 -15.16 0.66
CA HIS A 78 9.59 -14.54 0.28
C HIS A 78 9.46 -13.70 -1.01
N GLY A 79 10.18 -12.58 -1.08
CA GLY A 79 10.41 -11.82 -2.34
C GLY A 79 9.50 -10.61 -2.56
N ASP A 80 8.65 -10.25 -1.60
CA ASP A 80 7.70 -9.14 -1.73
C ASP A 80 8.22 -7.84 -1.07
N VAL A 81 7.39 -6.79 -1.09
CA VAL A 81 7.56 -5.47 -0.42
C VAL A 81 8.11 -5.59 1.01
N GLY A 82 7.78 -6.67 1.72
CA GLY A 82 8.29 -6.95 3.06
C GLY A 82 9.81 -7.00 3.17
N SER A 83 10.51 -7.53 2.15
CA SER A 83 11.96 -7.65 2.18
C SER A 83 12.66 -6.29 2.26
N MET A 84 12.14 -5.28 1.58
CA MET A 84 12.66 -3.91 1.63
C MET A 84 12.63 -3.34 3.06
N TRP A 85 11.55 -3.60 3.80
CA TRP A 85 11.38 -3.18 5.19
C TRP A 85 12.17 -4.05 6.17
N GLU A 86 12.34 -5.35 5.89
CA GLU A 86 13.21 -6.24 6.65
C GLU A 86 14.68 -5.78 6.58
N LEU A 87 15.16 -5.36 5.40
CA LEU A 87 16.50 -4.79 5.25
C LEU A 87 16.66 -3.47 6.04
N LEU A 88 15.61 -2.65 6.10
CA LEU A 88 15.62 -1.41 6.89
C LEU A 88 15.65 -1.70 8.39
N ALA A 89 14.89 -2.71 8.84
CA ALA A 89 14.95 -3.19 10.22
C ALA A 89 16.35 -3.72 10.59
N GLN A 90 17.02 -4.42 9.66
CA GLN A 90 18.40 -4.87 9.83
C GLN A 90 19.38 -3.70 9.97
N ALA A 91 19.25 -2.67 9.13
CA ALA A 91 20.08 -1.47 9.23
C ALA A 91 19.89 -0.75 10.59
N LEU A 92 18.65 -0.63 11.06
CA LEU A 92 18.36 -0.11 12.41
C LEU A 92 18.95 -0.99 13.51
N ALA A 93 18.90 -2.31 13.37
CA ALA A 93 19.50 -3.24 14.34
C ALA A 93 21.04 -3.09 14.41
N ILE A 94 21.71 -2.83 13.28
CA ILE A 94 23.14 -2.51 13.25
C ILE A 94 23.42 -1.21 14.02
N LEU A 95 22.58 -0.17 13.86
CA LEU A 95 22.70 1.07 14.63
C LEU A 95 22.46 0.86 16.13
N VAL A 96 21.58 -0.08 16.52
CA VAL A 96 21.42 -0.49 17.92
C VAL A 96 22.70 -1.13 18.47
N GLN A 97 23.34 -2.01 17.70
CA GLN A 97 24.62 -2.64 18.10
C GLN A 97 25.74 -1.60 18.25
N LYS A 98 25.76 -0.57 17.39
CA LYS A 98 26.69 0.57 17.51
C LYS A 98 26.35 1.53 18.66
N GLY A 99 25.26 1.33 19.37
CA GLY A 99 24.80 2.19 20.47
C GLY A 99 24.22 3.54 20.03
N ARG A 100 23.91 3.71 18.74
CA ARG A 100 23.28 4.92 18.19
C ARG A 100 21.79 4.98 18.46
N VAL A 101 21.13 3.81 18.45
CA VAL A 101 19.69 3.66 18.69
C VAL A 101 19.48 2.76 19.90
N LYS A 102 18.48 3.06 20.74
CA LYS A 102 18.14 2.17 21.85
C LYS A 102 17.29 1.01 21.32
N GLY A 103 17.61 -0.23 21.68
CA GLY A 103 16.86 -1.41 21.21
C GLY A 103 15.37 -1.38 21.58
N ARG A 104 15.00 -0.71 22.67
CA ARG A 104 13.59 -0.49 23.04
C ARG A 104 12.85 0.40 22.03
N ASP A 105 13.53 1.41 21.49
CA ASP A 105 12.94 2.37 20.56
C ASP A 105 12.71 1.68 19.21
N LEU A 106 13.62 0.77 18.80
CA LEU A 106 13.43 -0.12 17.65
C LEU A 106 12.24 -1.08 17.82
N THR A 107 12.05 -1.64 19.02
CA THR A 107 10.95 -2.58 19.28
C THR A 107 9.57 -1.88 19.27
N ALA A 108 9.53 -0.59 19.61
CA ALA A 108 8.32 0.21 19.60
C ALA A 108 7.98 0.75 18.19
N PHE A 109 8.97 0.89 17.32
CA PHE A 109 8.80 1.49 16.00
C PHE A 109 8.10 0.54 15.03
N ASN A 110 7.00 0.98 14.42
CA ASN A 110 6.30 0.27 13.37
C ASN A 110 5.90 1.24 12.26
N LEU A 111 6.05 0.81 11.01
CA LEU A 111 5.66 1.57 9.84
C LEU A 111 4.14 1.49 9.64
N PRO A 112 3.45 2.61 9.36
CA PRO A 112 2.02 2.63 9.09
C PRO A 112 1.71 2.21 7.65
N PHE A 113 2.31 1.13 7.19
CA PHE A 113 2.10 0.60 5.84
C PHE A 113 1.46 -0.78 5.91
N TYR A 114 0.74 -1.13 4.84
CA TYR A 114 0.19 -2.46 4.65
C TYR A 114 0.24 -2.83 3.17
N ALA A 115 0.75 -4.02 2.85
CA ALA A 115 0.75 -4.57 1.49
C ALA A 115 -0.41 -5.58 1.35
N PRO A 116 -1.56 -5.15 0.80
CA PRO A 116 -2.70 -6.03 0.60
C PRO A 116 -2.50 -6.96 -0.61
N SER A 117 -3.27 -8.03 -0.68
CA SER A 117 -3.45 -8.80 -1.92
C SER A 117 -4.60 -8.25 -2.76
N VAL A 118 -4.68 -8.64 -4.04
CA VAL A 118 -5.79 -8.21 -4.93
C VAL A 118 -7.13 -8.70 -4.39
N GLU A 119 -7.15 -9.90 -3.83
CA GLU A 119 -8.33 -10.51 -3.23
C GLU A 119 -8.82 -9.67 -2.04
N GLU A 120 -7.92 -9.26 -1.13
CA GLU A 120 -8.29 -8.45 0.04
C GLU A 120 -8.91 -7.11 -0.37
N VAL A 121 -8.43 -6.50 -1.44
CA VAL A 121 -8.96 -5.23 -1.97
C VAL A 121 -10.32 -5.45 -2.65
N THR A 122 -10.42 -6.50 -3.47
CA THR A 122 -11.64 -6.84 -4.21
C THR A 122 -12.78 -7.20 -3.26
N GLU A 123 -12.50 -8.02 -2.23
CA GLU A 123 -13.45 -8.36 -1.17
C GLU A 123 -14.01 -7.10 -0.49
N LEU A 124 -13.16 -6.13 -0.13
CA LEU A 124 -13.59 -4.90 0.52
C LEU A 124 -14.43 -4.00 -0.39
N VAL A 125 -14.13 -3.98 -1.69
CA VAL A 125 -14.91 -3.25 -2.68
C VAL A 125 -16.30 -3.88 -2.82
N GLU A 126 -16.37 -5.21 -2.92
CA GLU A 126 -17.63 -5.94 -3.01
C GLU A 126 -18.48 -5.77 -1.74
N GLU A 127 -17.87 -5.90 -0.55
CA GLU A 127 -18.50 -5.66 0.75
C GLU A 127 -19.09 -4.26 0.88
N SER A 128 -18.41 -3.24 0.33
CA SER A 128 -18.91 -1.86 0.36
C SER A 128 -20.21 -1.71 -0.44
N GLY A 129 -20.38 -2.49 -1.51
CA GLY A 129 -21.51 -2.37 -2.42
C GLY A 129 -21.58 -1.05 -3.20
N LEU A 130 -20.57 -0.17 -3.09
CA LEU A 130 -20.58 1.18 -3.68
C LEU A 130 -20.02 1.23 -5.11
N PHE A 131 -19.06 0.35 -5.42
CA PHE A 131 -18.36 0.32 -6.70
C PHE A 131 -18.51 -1.04 -7.38
N ASP A 132 -18.39 -1.03 -8.70
CA ASP A 132 -18.11 -2.19 -9.53
C ASP A 132 -16.61 -2.24 -9.84
N VAL A 133 -16.02 -3.43 -9.84
CA VAL A 133 -14.63 -3.64 -10.23
C VAL A 133 -14.59 -3.81 -11.75
N ASP A 134 -13.98 -2.84 -12.45
CA ASP A 134 -13.85 -2.86 -13.90
C ASP A 134 -12.58 -3.60 -14.35
N HIS A 135 -11.50 -3.49 -13.60
CA HIS A 135 -10.22 -4.14 -13.89
C HIS A 135 -9.41 -4.36 -12.62
N THR A 136 -8.68 -5.47 -12.58
CA THR A 136 -7.64 -5.75 -11.58
C THR A 136 -6.42 -6.29 -12.29
N GLY A 137 -5.26 -5.75 -11.97
CA GLY A 137 -3.98 -6.19 -12.48
C GLY A 137 -2.94 -6.30 -11.37
N VAL A 138 -1.95 -7.15 -11.62
CA VAL A 138 -0.70 -7.20 -10.85
C VAL A 138 0.43 -7.21 -11.85
N PHE A 139 1.35 -6.27 -11.70
CA PHE A 139 2.59 -6.26 -12.46
C PHE A 139 3.78 -6.10 -11.52
N GLU A 140 4.96 -6.44 -11.99
CA GLU A 140 6.19 -6.30 -11.23
C GLU A 140 6.93 -5.03 -11.65
N SER A 141 7.52 -4.36 -10.68
CA SER A 141 8.37 -3.20 -10.89
C SER A 141 9.67 -3.36 -10.11
N THR A 142 10.76 -2.89 -10.69
CA THR A 142 12.09 -2.90 -10.09
C THR A 142 12.16 -1.97 -8.87
N TRP A 143 13.02 -2.32 -7.91
CA TRP A 143 13.25 -1.48 -6.73
C TRP A 143 13.91 -0.16 -7.09
N ASP A 144 14.78 -0.16 -8.09
CA ASP A 144 15.52 1.01 -8.54
C ASP A 144 14.65 1.87 -9.46
N PRO A 145 14.29 3.09 -9.07
CA PRO A 145 13.43 3.95 -9.88
C PRO A 145 14.09 4.41 -11.19
N HIS A 146 15.40 4.22 -11.34
CA HIS A 146 16.17 4.59 -12.54
C HIS A 146 16.57 3.39 -13.40
N ASP A 147 16.14 2.19 -13.00
CA ASP A 147 16.37 0.98 -13.78
C ASP A 147 15.27 0.82 -14.85
N ASP A 148 15.56 1.37 -16.03
CA ASP A 148 14.71 1.28 -17.22
C ASP A 148 14.91 -0.04 -17.99
N SER A 149 15.73 -0.97 -17.48
CA SER A 149 16.00 -2.22 -18.19
C SER A 149 14.76 -3.12 -18.20
N ALA A 150 14.34 -3.52 -19.41
CA ALA A 150 13.21 -4.43 -19.58
C ALA A 150 13.48 -5.76 -18.85
N ALA A 151 12.42 -6.38 -18.33
CA ALA A 151 12.52 -7.71 -17.75
C ALA A 151 12.91 -8.72 -18.86
N GLY A 152 14.21 -9.01 -18.98
CA GLY A 152 14.73 -9.98 -19.95
C GLY A 152 16.07 -9.66 -20.61
N ASP A 153 16.61 -8.44 -20.47
CA ASP A 153 17.97 -8.13 -20.95
C ASP A 153 19.01 -8.51 -19.89
N ASP A 154 19.39 -9.79 -19.89
CA ASP A 154 20.59 -10.30 -19.23
C ASP A 154 21.82 -9.86 -20.02
N ASP A 155 22.43 -8.69 -19.73
CA ASP A 155 23.90 -8.52 -19.85
C ASP A 155 24.52 -7.18 -19.39
N GLU A 156 23.80 -6.30 -18.70
CA GLU A 156 24.47 -5.21 -17.99
C GLU A 156 24.48 -5.54 -16.50
N VAL A 157 25.68 -5.75 -15.96
CA VAL A 157 25.92 -5.74 -14.52
C VAL A 157 25.42 -4.39 -14.02
N ALA A 158 24.15 -4.34 -13.61
CA ALA A 158 23.61 -3.20 -12.91
C ALA A 158 24.58 -2.94 -11.76
N ASP A 159 25.20 -1.76 -11.75
CA ASP A 159 26.07 -1.35 -10.67
C ASP A 159 25.24 -1.42 -9.38
N CYS A 160 25.36 -2.54 -8.67
CA CYS A 160 24.52 -2.86 -7.53
C CYS A 160 24.68 -1.81 -6.43
N ALA A 161 25.84 -1.14 -6.38
CA ALA A 161 26.08 -0.03 -5.48
C ALA A 161 25.25 1.19 -5.90
N ARG A 162 25.32 1.61 -7.16
CA ARG A 162 24.50 2.72 -7.68
C ARG A 162 23.00 2.44 -7.55
N SER A 163 22.57 1.21 -7.84
CA SER A 163 21.18 0.80 -7.72
C SER A 163 20.72 0.82 -6.26
N ALA A 164 21.55 0.33 -5.34
CA ALA A 164 21.27 0.40 -3.92
C ALA A 164 21.22 1.84 -3.38
N GLU A 165 22.09 2.73 -3.87
CA GLU A 165 22.04 4.16 -3.56
C GLU A 165 20.73 4.78 -4.04
N ASN A 166 20.31 4.50 -5.28
CA ASN A 166 19.03 4.97 -5.81
C ASN A 166 17.85 4.48 -4.95
N VAL A 167 17.83 3.19 -4.61
CA VAL A 167 16.80 2.61 -3.74
C VAL A 167 16.81 3.30 -2.37
N ALA A 168 17.97 3.40 -1.73
CA ALA A 168 18.10 3.96 -0.39
C ALA A 168 17.72 5.44 -0.32
N TYR A 169 18.33 6.27 -1.18
CA TYR A 169 18.23 7.72 -1.10
C TYR A 169 17.07 8.30 -1.92
N CYS A 170 16.80 7.78 -3.12
CA CYS A 170 15.76 8.34 -4.00
C CYS A 170 14.37 7.76 -3.71
N SER A 171 14.28 6.51 -3.24
CA SER A 171 12.98 5.86 -2.96
C SER A 171 12.66 5.81 -1.47
N ILE A 172 13.47 5.12 -0.67
CA ILE A 172 13.09 4.76 0.70
C ILE A 172 13.23 5.94 1.65
N ARG A 173 14.37 6.64 1.61
CA ARG A 173 14.61 7.81 2.44
C ARG A 173 13.51 8.85 2.29
N ALA A 174 13.15 9.21 1.05
CA ALA A 174 12.09 10.17 0.78
C ALA A 174 10.74 9.81 1.43
N VAL A 175 10.45 8.52 1.62
CA VAL A 175 9.17 8.03 2.15
C VAL A 175 9.17 7.94 3.67
N VAL A 176 10.26 7.45 4.26
CA VAL A 176 10.30 7.11 5.71
C VAL A 176 11.13 8.06 6.55
N GLU A 177 11.94 8.95 5.96
CA GLU A 177 12.74 9.93 6.69
C GLU A 177 11.93 10.73 7.72
N PRO A 178 10.73 11.26 7.41
CA PRO A 178 9.93 11.97 8.41
C PRO A 178 9.54 11.09 9.62
N LEU A 179 9.25 9.81 9.38
CA LEU A 179 8.86 8.85 10.42
C LEU A 179 10.07 8.48 11.29
N ILE A 180 11.23 8.27 10.66
CA ILE A 180 12.48 7.92 11.34
C ILE A 180 12.98 9.12 12.17
N ALA A 181 13.01 10.32 11.57
CA ALA A 181 13.41 11.54 12.26
C ALA A 181 12.48 11.85 13.45
N GLY A 182 11.17 11.66 13.28
CA GLY A 182 10.20 11.88 14.35
C GLY A 182 10.36 10.93 15.54
N HIS A 183 10.76 9.67 15.31
CA HIS A 183 10.85 8.65 16.36
C HIS A 183 12.25 8.51 16.97
N PHE A 184 13.29 8.56 16.14
CA PHE A 184 14.68 8.33 16.54
C PHE A 184 15.53 9.62 16.58
N GLY A 185 15.05 10.71 15.99
CA GLY A 185 15.76 11.97 15.84
C GLY A 185 16.49 12.10 14.50
N GLU A 186 16.70 13.34 14.05
CA GLU A 186 17.33 13.65 12.76
C GLU A 186 18.78 13.16 12.66
N GLY A 187 19.51 13.15 13.78
CA GLY A 187 20.95 12.81 13.81
C GLY A 187 21.30 11.37 13.45
N ILE A 188 20.32 10.48 13.30
CA ILE A 188 20.55 9.08 12.88
C ILE A 188 20.23 8.82 11.41
N VAL A 189 19.57 9.75 10.73
CA VAL A 189 19.02 9.51 9.39
C VAL A 189 20.13 9.24 8.38
N ASP A 190 21.16 10.09 8.33
CA ASP A 190 22.26 9.93 7.36
C ASP A 190 23.02 8.61 7.59
N GLU A 191 23.43 8.32 8.83
CA GLU A 191 24.12 7.07 9.16
C GLU A 191 23.23 5.83 8.87
N LEU A 192 21.91 5.92 9.09
CA LEU A 192 20.99 4.84 8.78
C LEU A 192 20.96 4.54 7.28
N PHE A 193 20.86 5.55 6.43
CA PHE A 193 20.74 5.35 4.99
C PHE A 193 22.07 4.93 4.34
N GLU A 194 23.22 5.30 4.91
CA GLU A 194 24.52 4.74 4.52
C GLU A 194 24.60 3.23 4.80
N VAL A 195 24.21 2.81 6.01
CA VAL A 195 24.19 1.39 6.39
C VAL A 195 23.14 0.64 5.55
N TYR A 196 21.95 1.22 5.37
CA TYR A 196 20.88 0.64 4.57
C TYR A 196 21.31 0.44 3.12
N GLY A 197 21.95 1.42 2.48
CA GLY A 197 22.48 1.29 1.12
C GLY A 197 23.45 0.11 1.00
N THR A 198 24.33 -0.09 1.98
CA THR A 198 25.25 -1.23 2.00
C THR A 198 24.52 -2.57 2.07
N VAL A 199 23.51 -2.67 2.95
CA VAL A 199 22.68 -3.88 3.12
C VAL A 199 21.86 -4.18 1.85
N VAL A 200 21.32 -3.14 1.20
CA VAL A 200 20.59 -3.27 -0.06
C VAL A 200 21.51 -3.71 -1.20
N ALA A 201 22.73 -3.17 -1.30
CA ALA A 201 23.70 -3.58 -2.31
C ALA A 201 24.05 -5.07 -2.18
N GLU A 202 24.23 -5.56 -0.96
CA GLU A 202 24.46 -7.00 -0.71
C GLU A 202 23.24 -7.84 -1.13
N HIS A 203 22.03 -7.34 -0.94
CA HIS A 203 20.81 -8.01 -1.37
C HIS A 203 20.68 -8.06 -2.90
N LEU A 204 20.89 -6.94 -3.58
CA LEU A 204 20.81 -6.83 -5.04
C LEU A 204 21.88 -7.67 -5.75
N SER A 205 23.05 -7.88 -5.12
CA SER A 205 24.08 -8.76 -5.68
C SER A 205 23.67 -10.24 -5.75
N LYS A 206 22.64 -10.65 -5.00
CA LYS A 206 22.12 -12.03 -4.98
C LYS A 206 21.03 -12.27 -6.02
N GLY A 207 20.51 -11.20 -6.64
CA GLY A 207 19.48 -11.28 -7.66
C GLY A 207 18.68 -9.98 -7.77
N ARG A 208 18.00 -9.80 -8.91
CA ARG A 208 17.15 -8.64 -9.16
C ARG A 208 15.99 -8.62 -8.16
N ALA A 209 15.79 -7.47 -7.52
CA ALA A 209 14.69 -7.26 -6.59
C ALA A 209 13.54 -6.54 -7.29
N MET A 210 12.37 -7.16 -7.29
CA MET A 210 11.13 -6.60 -7.82
C MET A 210 10.09 -6.53 -6.70
N TYR A 211 9.11 -5.65 -6.82
CA TYR A 211 7.93 -5.65 -5.98
C TYR A 211 6.66 -5.74 -6.84
N PRO A 212 5.62 -6.43 -6.34
CA PRO A 212 4.33 -6.44 -7.02
C PRO A 212 3.58 -5.13 -6.76
N VAL A 213 3.06 -4.58 -7.84
CA VAL A 213 2.19 -3.42 -7.86
C VAL A 213 0.81 -3.91 -8.24
N ILE A 214 -0.18 -3.54 -7.43
CA ILE A 214 -1.59 -3.83 -7.69
C ILE A 214 -2.20 -2.60 -8.36
N ASP A 215 -2.95 -2.83 -9.43
CA ASP A 215 -3.82 -1.86 -10.05
C ASP A 215 -5.28 -2.32 -9.97
N VAL A 216 -6.17 -1.42 -9.53
CA VAL A 216 -7.60 -1.69 -9.43
C VAL A 216 -8.36 -0.51 -10.03
N SER A 217 -9.16 -0.79 -11.06
CA SER A 217 -10.08 0.17 -11.66
C SER A 217 -11.48 -0.06 -11.11
N LEU A 218 -12.04 0.98 -10.52
CA LEU A 218 -13.35 0.98 -9.88
C LEU A 218 -14.29 1.93 -10.60
N LYS A 219 -15.55 1.55 -10.70
CA LYS A 219 -16.63 2.37 -11.27
C LYS A 219 -17.72 2.57 -10.25
N LEU A 220 -18.11 3.81 -10.00
CA LEU A 220 -19.16 4.12 -9.05
C LEU A 220 -20.52 3.59 -9.57
N LYS A 221 -21.20 2.79 -8.75
CA LYS A 221 -22.54 2.30 -9.07
C LYS A 221 -23.51 3.47 -9.20
N GLY A 222 -24.37 3.41 -10.22
CA GLY A 222 -25.46 4.38 -10.36
C GLY A 222 -26.33 4.34 -9.11
N ARG A 223 -26.66 5.50 -8.53
CA ARG A 223 -27.70 5.56 -7.51
C ARG A 223 -28.96 5.03 -8.16
N LEU A 224 -29.46 3.87 -7.71
CA LEU A 224 -30.77 3.39 -8.10
C LEU A 224 -31.76 4.49 -7.70
N SER A 225 -32.25 5.25 -8.67
CA SER A 225 -33.44 6.05 -8.47
C SER A 225 -34.53 5.05 -8.11
N SER A 226 -34.88 4.96 -6.83
CA SER A 226 -36.10 4.30 -6.40
C SER A 226 -37.27 5.11 -6.97
N ARG A 227 -37.59 4.85 -8.25
CA ARG A 227 -38.90 5.21 -8.80
C ARG A 227 -39.89 4.37 -8.03
N ILE A 228 -40.51 5.01 -7.05
CA ILE A 228 -41.75 4.59 -6.42
C ILE A 228 -42.69 4.21 -7.57
N GLN A 229 -42.92 2.91 -7.75
CA GLN A 229 -44.05 2.43 -8.54
C GLN A 229 -45.29 2.73 -7.71
N HIS A 230 -45.86 3.93 -7.86
CA HIS A 230 -47.25 4.13 -7.50
C HIS A 230 -48.07 3.41 -8.57
N SER A 231 -48.59 2.24 -8.20
CA SER A 231 -49.75 1.66 -8.86
C SER A 231 -50.91 2.62 -8.71
N ASP A 232 -51.34 3.25 -9.81
CA ASP A 232 -52.72 3.69 -9.91
C ASP A 232 -53.29 3.25 -11.25
N SER A 233 -54.15 2.25 -11.15
CA SER A 233 -55.06 1.85 -12.19
C SER A 233 -56.13 2.94 -12.35
N ARG A 234 -56.16 3.58 -13.51
CA ARG A 234 -57.41 3.97 -14.19
C ARG A 234 -57.11 4.44 -15.61
N THR A 235 -57.62 3.65 -16.54
CA THR A 235 -57.91 3.97 -17.93
C THR A 235 -58.67 5.29 -18.08
N VAL A 236 -58.37 6.06 -19.14
CA VAL A 236 -59.30 6.56 -20.17
C VAL A 236 -58.60 7.59 -21.08
N SER A 237 -58.39 7.18 -22.35
CA SER A 237 -58.77 7.88 -23.59
C SER A 237 -58.14 9.24 -24.01
N THR A 238 -57.23 9.15 -24.99
CA THR A 238 -57.15 9.82 -26.32
C THR A 238 -56.68 11.28 -26.58
N ILE A 239 -55.74 11.35 -27.54
CA ILE A 239 -55.42 12.34 -28.62
C ILE A 239 -54.35 13.44 -28.34
N PRO A 240 -53.41 13.68 -29.31
CA PRO A 240 -52.10 14.28 -29.10
C PRO A 240 -52.07 15.79 -29.45
N PHE A 241 -50.98 16.51 -29.17
CA PHE A 241 -50.40 17.57 -30.04
C PHE A 241 -49.10 18.19 -29.45
N LEU A 242 -48.09 18.30 -30.34
CA LEU A 242 -46.97 19.25 -30.47
C LEU A 242 -45.91 19.57 -29.37
N LEU A 243 -44.66 19.21 -29.72
CA LEU A 243 -43.40 19.99 -29.84
C LEU A 243 -43.20 21.38 -29.18
N LEU A 244 -41.90 21.63 -28.94
CA LEU A 244 -41.12 22.89 -28.73
C LEU A 244 -40.90 23.30 -27.26
N LYS A 245 -39.70 23.69 -26.80
CA LYS A 245 -38.34 23.78 -27.39
C LYS A 245 -37.35 23.92 -26.22
N LYS A 246 -36.10 23.48 -26.45
CA LYS A 246 -34.92 23.90 -25.70
C LYS A 246 -34.66 25.40 -25.89
N LEU A 247 -34.22 26.06 -24.82
CA LEU A 247 -33.06 26.97 -24.84
C LEU A 247 -32.01 26.37 -23.91
#